data_AF-A0A372RB78-F1
#
_entry.id   AF-A0A372RB78-F1
#
_cell.length_a   1.000
_cell.length_b   1.000
_cell.length_c   1.000
_cell.angle_alpha   90.00
_cell.angle_beta   90.00
_cell.angle_gamma   90.00
#
_symmetry.space_group_name_H-M   'P 1'
#
loop_
_entity.id
_entity.type
_entity.pdbx_description
1 polymer ?
#
loop_
_entity_poly.entity_id
_entity_poly.type
_entity_poly.pdbx_seq_one_letter_code
_entity_poly.pdbx_strand_id
1 'polypeptide(L)'
;MSTLRYELIYAKNHRALMTADTNIYDDIHKRFEFQKQIVLADKILTNDEKTEAIRLLTKNYDRDKVMNNDGTKRICENCNQKCLATLYCEYCFQNYLKENFSNWTLGNDNIDNLIQKCQMESLMPNKIVKWIPYNNLKNINYLTKGEFSEIYTAVWINGAYQEWNSGKKQLMKLHNYNIVLKKLENVESANQSWFEEAKLHLNISNKWA
;
A
#
# COMPACT_ATOMS: atom_id res chain seq x y z
N MET A 1 6.08 -26.65 2.19
CA MET A 1 5.67 -25.24 2.40
C MET A 1 4.72 -25.24 3.58
N SER A 2 5.05 -24.54 4.66
CA SER A 2 4.15 -24.35 5.80
C SER A 2 2.98 -23.47 5.36
N THR A 3 1.76 -23.91 5.67
CA THR A 3 0.57 -23.09 5.42
C THR A 3 0.50 -22.01 6.51
N LEU A 4 0.77 -20.76 6.13
CA LEU A 4 0.75 -19.63 7.06
C LEU A 4 -0.69 -19.29 7.49
N ARG A 5 -0.92 -19.12 8.80
CA ARG A 5 -2.21 -18.67 9.33
C ARG A 5 -2.27 -17.15 9.37
N TYR A 6 -2.60 -16.54 8.23
CA TYR A 6 -2.61 -15.07 8.09
C TYR A 6 -3.53 -14.36 9.10
N GLU A 7 -4.70 -14.90 9.40
CA GLU A 7 -5.60 -14.32 10.42
C GLU A 7 -4.94 -14.26 11.80
N LEU A 8 -4.24 -15.32 12.19
CA LEU A 8 -3.49 -15.37 13.43
C LEU A 8 -2.34 -14.36 13.40
N ILE A 9 -1.57 -14.32 12.32
CA ILE A 9 -0.46 -13.36 12.14
C ILE A 9 -0.97 -11.92 12.30
N TYR A 10 -2.05 -11.56 11.62
CA TYR A 10 -2.64 -10.22 11.71
C TYR A 10 -3.13 -9.91 13.13
N ALA A 11 -3.79 -10.86 13.79
CA ALA A 11 -4.24 -10.68 15.18
C ALA A 11 -3.07 -10.45 16.14
N LYS A 12 -1.94 -11.15 15.96
CA LYS A 12 -0.74 -10.96 16.78
C LYS A 12 -0.06 -9.62 16.53
N ASN A 13 0.07 -9.20 15.27
CA ASN A 13 0.60 -7.88 14.93
C ASN A 13 -0.29 -6.76 15.49
N HIS A 14 -1.61 -6.88 15.38
CA HIS A 14 -2.55 -5.92 15.95
C HIS A 14 -2.41 -5.84 17.48
N ARG A 15 -2.31 -6.98 18.16
CA ARG A 15 -2.05 -7.01 19.60
C ARG A 15 -0.73 -6.33 19.97
N ALA A 16 0.35 -6.61 19.23
CA ALA A 16 1.64 -5.96 19.46
C ALA A 16 1.55 -4.43 19.30
N LEU A 17 0.83 -3.95 18.29
CA LEU A 17 0.56 -2.53 18.07
C LEU A 17 -0.18 -1.89 19.25
N MET A 18 -1.26 -2.53 19.74
CA MET A 18 -2.06 -2.02 20.86
C MET A 18 -1.34 -2.08 22.20
N THR A 19 -0.32 -2.94 22.34
CA THR A 19 0.45 -3.07 23.59
C THR A 19 1.54 -2.00 23.70
N ALA A 20 1.93 -1.36 22.60
CA ALA A 20 2.95 -0.33 22.62
C ALA A 20 2.39 0.96 23.27
N ASP A 21 2.75 1.20 24.53
CA ASP A 21 2.44 2.45 25.22
C ASP A 21 3.20 3.60 24.53
N THR A 22 2.45 4.50 23.90
CA THR A 22 3.01 5.62 23.14
C THR A 22 3.71 6.66 24.03
N ASN A 23 3.51 6.62 25.35
CA ASN A 23 4.21 7.47 26.31
C ASN A 23 5.59 6.90 26.70
N ILE A 24 5.78 5.57 26.58
CA ILE A 24 7.05 4.89 26.89
C ILE A 24 7.88 4.73 25.61
N TYR A 25 7.23 4.37 24.51
CA TYR A 25 7.82 4.27 23.18
C TYR A 25 7.43 5.52 22.40
N ASP A 26 8.11 6.62 22.67
CA ASP A 26 7.83 7.95 22.13
C ASP A 26 8.20 8.12 20.64
N ASP A 27 9.16 7.34 20.14
CA ASP A 27 9.56 7.33 18.73
C ASP A 27 9.22 6.02 17.98
N ILE A 28 9.19 6.11 16.64
CA ILE A 28 8.80 5.01 15.75
C ILE A 28 9.78 3.83 15.79
N HIS A 29 11.07 4.07 16.07
CA HIS A 29 12.11 3.04 16.12
C HIS A 29 11.95 2.18 17.38
N LYS A 30 11.74 2.82 18.53
CA LYS A 30 11.45 2.14 19.80
C LYS A 30 10.16 1.31 19.72
N ARG A 31 9.09 1.88 19.12
CA ARG A 31 7.82 1.17 18.90
C ARG A 31 8.01 -0.07 18.04
N PHE A 32 8.72 0.05 16.92
CA PHE A 32 8.97 -1.07 16.02
C PHE A 32 9.75 -2.20 16.70
N GLU A 33 10.85 -1.88 17.39
CA GLU A 33 11.64 -2.90 18.09
C GLU A 33 10.83 -3.58 19.19
N PHE A 34 10.04 -2.83 19.96
CA PHE A 34 9.16 -3.41 20.97
C PHE A 34 8.13 -4.39 20.36
N GLN A 35 7.44 -3.98 19.30
CA GLN A 35 6.46 -4.82 18.60
C GLN A 35 7.12 -6.10 18.06
N LYS A 36 8.32 -5.98 17.50
CA LYS A 36 9.10 -7.12 17.01
C LYS A 36 9.46 -8.09 18.14
N GLN A 37 9.84 -7.60 19.32
CA GLN A 37 10.09 -8.46 20.48
C GLN A 37 8.84 -9.22 20.94
N ILE A 38 7.66 -8.56 20.94
CA ILE A 38 6.39 -9.24 21.25
C ILE A 38 6.14 -10.40 20.29
N VAL A 39 6.30 -10.18 18.99
CA VAL A 39 6.10 -11.22 17.97
C VAL A 39 7.10 -12.37 18.14
N LEU A 40 8.37 -12.05 18.39
CA LEU A 40 9.42 -13.06 18.62
C LEU A 40 9.17 -13.90 19.87
N ALA A 41 8.65 -13.28 20.93
CA ALA A 41 8.34 -13.95 22.20
C ALA A 41 7.03 -14.76 22.16
N ASP A 42 6.18 -14.59 21.14
CA ASP A 42 4.91 -15.32 21.03
C ASP A 42 5.18 -16.83 20.88
N LYS A 43 4.54 -17.64 21.73
CA LYS A 43 4.72 -19.11 21.75
C LYS A 43 3.80 -19.87 20.79
N ILE A 44 2.81 -19.19 20.21
CA ILE A 44 1.77 -19.78 19.37
C ILE A 44 2.16 -19.72 17.88
N LEU A 45 2.85 -18.64 17.48
CA LEU A 45 3.38 -18.49 16.13
C LEU A 45 4.54 -19.46 15.87
N THR A 46 4.52 -20.12 14.72
CA THR A 46 5.68 -20.85 14.19
C THR A 46 6.78 -19.87 13.75
N ASN A 47 7.99 -20.36 13.50
CA ASN A 47 9.09 -19.51 13.04
C ASN A 47 8.80 -18.83 11.69
N ASP A 48 8.12 -19.53 10.78
CA ASP A 48 7.72 -18.97 9.49
C ASP A 48 6.67 -17.86 9.67
N GLU A 49 5.71 -18.08 10.56
CA GLU A 49 4.68 -17.09 10.88
C GLU A 49 5.25 -15.86 11.60
N LYS A 50 6.24 -16.04 12.48
CA LYS A 50 6.98 -14.93 13.10
C LYS A 50 7.73 -14.11 12.05
N THR A 51 8.38 -14.80 11.11
CA THR A 51 9.08 -14.14 10.01
C THR A 51 8.12 -13.30 9.18
N GLU A 52 6.97 -13.85 8.82
CA GLU A 52 5.94 -13.12 8.07
C GLU A 52 5.33 -11.97 8.89
N ALA A 53 5.06 -12.18 10.18
CA ALA A 53 4.56 -11.15 11.09
C ALA A 53 5.52 -9.95 11.18
N ILE A 54 6.82 -10.21 11.38
CA ILE A 54 7.87 -9.17 11.43
C ILE A 54 8.01 -8.47 10.07
N ARG A 55 7.89 -9.22 8.96
CA ARG A 55 7.91 -8.64 7.62
C ARG A 55 6.77 -7.65 7.42
N LEU A 56 5.56 -7.98 7.86
CA LEU A 56 4.40 -7.08 7.82
C LEU A 56 4.59 -5.84 8.72
N LEU A 57 5.14 -6.00 9.93
CA LEU A 57 5.50 -4.86 10.78
C LEU A 57 6.54 -3.95 10.10
N THR A 58 7.54 -4.56 9.47
CA THR A 58 8.61 -3.84 8.75
C THR A 58 8.03 -3.01 7.59
N LYS A 59 6.98 -3.47 6.91
CA LYS A 59 6.31 -2.66 5.86
C LYS A 59 5.80 -1.33 6.40
N ASN A 60 5.10 -1.34 7.54
CA ASN A 60 4.60 -0.11 8.16
C ASN A 60 5.75 0.75 8.68
N TYR A 61 6.75 0.14 9.30
CA TYR A 61 7.92 0.85 9.78
C TYR A 61 8.72 1.52 8.65
N ASP A 62 8.90 0.85 7.51
CA ASP A 62 9.56 1.42 6.33
C ASP A 62 8.80 2.62 5.77
N ARG A 63 7.47 2.54 5.72
CA ARG A 63 6.62 3.69 5.36
C ARG A 63 6.91 4.88 6.26
N ASP A 64 6.88 4.67 7.57
CA ASP A 64 6.99 5.75 8.55
C ASP A 64 8.40 6.36 8.52
N LYS A 65 9.45 5.55 8.37
CA LYS A 65 10.82 6.03 8.14
C LYS A 65 10.93 6.90 6.89
N VAL A 66 10.42 6.42 5.75
CA VAL A 66 10.47 7.15 4.47
C VAL A 66 9.68 8.46 4.56
N MET A 67 8.49 8.41 5.16
CA MET A 67 7.61 9.58 5.33
C MET A 67 8.23 10.64 6.24
N ASN A 68 8.81 10.24 7.36
CA ASN A 68 9.44 11.16 8.32
C ASN A 68 10.88 11.52 7.94
N ASN A 69 11.44 10.89 6.89
CA ASN A 69 12.85 10.92 6.54
C ASN A 69 13.76 10.66 7.76
N ASP A 70 13.38 9.66 8.56
CA ASP A 70 13.98 9.37 9.87
C ASP A 70 14.48 7.93 9.96
N GLY A 71 15.56 7.72 10.72
CA GLY A 71 16.22 6.44 10.92
C GLY A 71 17.49 6.21 10.09
N THR A 72 18.07 5.02 10.28
CA THR A 72 19.34 4.66 9.65
C THR A 72 19.18 4.37 8.16
N LYS A 73 19.94 5.10 7.34
CA LYS A 73 20.02 4.85 5.89
C LYS A 73 20.98 3.70 5.59
N ARG A 74 20.62 2.85 4.62
CA ARG A 74 21.47 1.80 4.06
C ARG A 74 21.80 2.11 2.60
N ILE A 75 22.93 1.60 2.12
CA ILE A 75 23.27 1.69 0.69
C ILE A 75 22.47 0.63 -0.06
N CYS A 76 21.71 1.03 -1.07
CA CYS A 76 21.01 0.11 -1.95
C CYS A 76 21.99 -0.55 -2.92
N GLU A 77 22.02 -1.88 -2.96
CA GLU A 77 22.89 -2.65 -3.87
C GLU A 77 22.55 -2.45 -5.36
N ASN A 78 21.33 -2.02 -5.68
CA ASN A 78 20.89 -1.86 -7.06
C ASN A 78 21.22 -0.51 -7.69
N CYS A 79 21.25 0.55 -6.89
CA CYS A 79 21.44 1.94 -7.37
C CYS A 79 22.51 2.72 -6.60
N ASN A 80 23.15 2.11 -5.61
CA ASN A 80 24.18 2.70 -4.75
C ASN A 80 23.75 3.97 -3.98
N GLN A 81 22.44 4.26 -3.90
CA GLN A 81 21.92 5.37 -3.13
C GLN A 81 21.62 4.99 -1.68
N LYS A 82 21.74 5.98 -0.78
CA LYS A 82 21.40 5.84 0.64
C LYS A 82 19.88 5.90 0.82
N CYS A 83 19.26 4.75 1.04
CA CYS A 83 17.81 4.58 1.19
C CYS A 83 17.41 4.24 2.63
N LEU A 84 16.19 4.59 3.03
CA LEU A 84 15.64 4.38 4.37
C LEU A 84 14.90 3.06 4.52
N ALA A 85 14.16 2.64 3.49
CA ALA A 85 13.35 1.43 3.56
C ALA A 85 14.23 0.17 3.62
N THR A 86 13.83 -0.80 4.44
CA THR A 86 14.51 -2.09 4.62
C THR A 86 14.09 -3.09 3.55
N LEU A 87 12.79 -3.18 3.24
CA LEU A 87 12.23 -4.18 2.32
C LEU A 87 12.33 -3.79 0.85
N TYR A 88 12.53 -2.52 0.55
CA TYR A 88 12.68 -1.99 -0.81
C TYR A 88 13.61 -0.78 -0.80
N CYS A 89 13.93 -0.25 -1.97
CA CYS A 89 14.63 1.03 -2.11
C CYS A 89 13.65 2.03 -2.72
N GLU A 90 13.37 3.11 -1.99
CA GLU A 90 12.43 4.15 -2.44
C GLU A 90 12.87 4.77 -3.78
N TYR A 91 14.17 4.89 -4.05
CA TYR A 91 14.69 5.40 -5.32
C TYR A 91 14.50 4.42 -6.48
N CYS A 92 14.84 3.15 -6.29
CA CYS A 92 14.62 2.13 -7.33
C CYS A 92 13.14 1.99 -7.67
N PHE A 93 12.30 2.01 -6.63
CA PHE A 93 10.86 1.97 -6.77
C PHE A 93 10.32 3.18 -7.54
N GLN A 94 10.74 4.39 -7.18
CA GLN A 94 10.33 5.62 -7.88
C GLN A 94 10.81 5.67 -9.33
N ASN A 95 12.03 5.23 -9.61
CA ASN A 95 12.54 5.14 -10.98
C ASN A 95 11.73 4.14 -11.81
N TYR A 96 11.40 2.98 -11.23
CA TYR A 96 10.52 2.02 -11.90
C TYR A 96 9.16 2.61 -12.23
N LEU A 97 8.54 3.37 -11.32
CA LEU A 97 7.26 4.03 -11.62
C LEU A 97 7.40 4.99 -12.80
N LYS A 98 8.41 5.88 -12.78
CA LYS A 98 8.65 6.85 -13.85
C LYS A 98 8.85 6.19 -15.22
N GLU A 99 9.64 5.12 -15.28
CA GLU A 99 9.90 4.38 -16.52
C GLU A 99 8.64 3.72 -17.08
N ASN A 100 7.66 3.44 -16.23
CA ASN A 100 6.44 2.72 -16.60
C ASN A 100 5.20 3.61 -16.70
N PHE A 101 5.31 4.95 -16.61
CA PHE A 101 4.15 5.86 -16.66
C PHE A 101 3.23 5.62 -17.85
N SER A 102 3.80 5.37 -19.04
CA SER A 102 3.05 5.05 -20.26
C SER A 102 2.23 3.76 -20.18
N ASN A 103 2.52 2.85 -19.25
CA ASN A 103 1.76 1.62 -19.05
C ASN A 103 0.44 1.84 -18.29
N TRP A 104 0.23 3.03 -17.71
CA TRP A 104 -0.95 3.39 -16.94
C TRP A 104 -1.76 4.54 -17.54
N THR A 105 -1.37 5.05 -18.71
CA THR A 105 -2.08 6.11 -19.43
C THR A 105 -3.22 5.57 -20.28
N LEU A 106 -4.28 6.36 -20.43
CA LEU A 106 -5.51 5.99 -21.15
C LEU A 106 -5.84 6.94 -22.30
N GLY A 107 -4.99 7.94 -22.54
CA GLY A 107 -5.25 8.98 -23.54
C GLY A 107 -6.23 10.03 -23.04
N ASN A 108 -6.42 10.16 -21.71
CA ASN A 108 -7.09 11.30 -21.11
C ASN A 108 -6.06 12.07 -20.27
N ASP A 109 -5.57 13.18 -20.80
CA ASP A 109 -4.47 13.94 -20.21
C ASP A 109 -4.72 14.34 -18.75
N ASN A 110 -5.96 14.68 -18.39
CA ASN A 110 -6.28 15.08 -17.01
C ASN A 110 -6.16 13.90 -16.03
N ILE A 111 -6.72 12.74 -16.38
CA ILE A 111 -6.64 11.53 -15.56
C ILE A 111 -5.22 11.01 -15.51
N ASP A 112 -4.54 10.98 -16.66
CA ASP A 112 -3.17 10.49 -16.79
C ASP A 112 -2.20 11.35 -15.96
N ASN A 113 -2.33 12.68 -16.00
CA ASN A 113 -1.55 13.60 -15.17
C ASN A 113 -1.81 13.39 -13.67
N LEU A 114 -3.08 13.15 -13.28
CA LEU A 114 -3.42 12.87 -11.88
C LEU A 114 -2.77 11.57 -11.40
N ILE A 115 -2.88 10.49 -12.19
CA ILE A 115 -2.29 9.20 -11.86
C ILE A 115 -0.76 9.33 -11.71
N GLN A 116 -0.09 9.98 -12.67
CA GLN A 116 1.37 10.18 -12.62
C GLN A 116 1.80 10.98 -11.39
N LYS A 117 1.07 12.07 -11.06
CA LYS A 117 1.33 12.84 -9.84
C LYS A 117 1.20 11.98 -8.59
N CYS A 118 0.14 11.18 -8.49
CA CYS A 118 -0.05 10.26 -7.37
C CYS A 118 1.07 9.21 -7.26
N GLN A 119 1.51 8.66 -8.40
CA GLN A 119 2.60 7.69 -8.44
C GLN A 119 3.93 8.30 -7.99
N MET A 120 4.21 9.55 -8.38
CA MET A 120 5.39 10.30 -7.93
C MET A 120 5.41 10.53 -6.41
N GLU A 121 4.25 10.69 -5.79
CA GLU A 121 4.12 10.86 -4.34
C GLU A 121 4.01 9.52 -3.59
N SER A 122 3.96 8.38 -4.29
CA SER A 122 3.79 7.06 -3.68
C SER A 122 5.00 6.66 -2.84
N LEU A 123 4.79 6.45 -1.54
CA LEU A 123 5.88 6.06 -0.64
C LEU A 123 6.13 4.56 -0.61
N MET A 124 5.13 3.74 -0.97
CA MET A 124 5.20 2.28 -0.83
C MET A 124 4.73 1.51 -2.07
N PRO A 125 5.26 0.30 -2.32
CA PRO A 125 4.83 -0.57 -3.44
C PRO A 125 3.34 -0.95 -3.44
N ASN A 126 2.68 -0.99 -2.29
CA ASN A 126 1.27 -1.39 -2.16
C ASN A 126 0.28 -0.21 -2.15
N LYS A 127 0.76 1.03 -2.35
CA LYS A 127 -0.05 2.25 -2.34
C LYS A 127 -0.07 2.97 -3.70
N ILE A 128 0.30 2.27 -4.75
CA ILE A 128 0.39 2.82 -6.11
C ILE A 128 -1.01 3.03 -6.68
N VAL A 129 -1.30 4.28 -7.04
CA VAL A 129 -2.48 4.63 -7.83
C VAL A 129 -2.29 4.20 -9.28
N LYS A 130 -3.29 3.57 -9.86
CA LYS A 130 -3.33 3.22 -11.29
C LYS A 130 -4.77 3.13 -11.76
N TRP A 131 -4.95 3.27 -13.08
CA TRP A 131 -6.24 2.98 -13.69
C TRP A 131 -6.56 1.48 -13.68
N ILE A 132 -7.84 1.17 -13.50
CA ILE A 132 -8.37 -0.19 -13.56
C ILE A 132 -9.43 -0.25 -14.65
N PRO A 133 -9.14 -0.88 -15.80
CA PRO A 133 -10.16 -1.14 -16.82
C PRO A 133 -11.34 -1.90 -16.22
N TYR A 134 -12.57 -1.48 -16.54
CA TYR A 134 -13.79 -2.09 -15.98
C TYR A 134 -13.88 -3.60 -16.26
N ASN A 135 -13.38 -4.05 -17.41
CA ASN A 135 -13.32 -5.49 -17.77
C ASN A 135 -12.40 -6.32 -16.87
N ASN A 136 -11.56 -5.68 -16.04
CA ASN A 136 -10.75 -6.36 -15.03
C ASN A 136 -11.48 -6.54 -13.69
N LEU A 137 -12.75 -6.14 -13.62
CA LEU A 137 -13.61 -6.27 -12.45
C LEU A 137 -14.62 -7.40 -12.68
N LYS A 138 -14.72 -8.32 -11.72
CA LYS A 138 -15.67 -9.44 -11.72
C LYS A 138 -16.54 -9.40 -10.47
N ASN A 139 -17.67 -10.10 -10.52
CA ASN A 139 -18.57 -10.27 -9.38
C ASN A 139 -18.96 -8.92 -8.74
N ILE A 140 -19.34 -7.96 -9.59
CA ILE A 140 -19.72 -6.61 -9.15
C ILE A 140 -21.10 -6.71 -8.51
N ASN A 141 -21.15 -6.57 -7.19
CA ASN A 141 -22.36 -6.71 -6.40
C ASN A 141 -22.66 -5.39 -5.69
N TYR A 142 -23.90 -4.93 -5.79
CA TYR A 142 -24.36 -3.76 -5.05
C TYR A 142 -24.25 -4.01 -3.53
N LEU A 143 -23.76 -3.02 -2.80
CA LEU A 143 -23.64 -3.06 -1.34
C LEU A 143 -24.64 -2.12 -0.67
N THR A 144 -24.62 -0.83 -1.03
CA THR A 144 -25.49 0.19 -0.44
C THR A 144 -25.51 1.46 -1.29
N LYS A 145 -26.42 2.39 -0.98
CA LYS A 145 -26.54 3.69 -1.62
C LYS A 145 -26.54 4.78 -0.54
N GLY A 146 -25.65 5.74 -0.71
CA GLY A 146 -25.68 7.00 0.03
C GLY A 146 -26.38 8.09 -0.77
N GLU A 147 -26.34 9.31 -0.25
CA GLU A 147 -26.97 10.48 -0.89
C GLU A 147 -26.36 10.82 -2.26
N PHE A 148 -25.05 10.62 -2.44
CA PHE A 148 -24.30 11.05 -3.64
C PHE A 148 -23.59 9.91 -4.38
N SER A 149 -23.71 8.67 -3.90
CA SER A 149 -22.99 7.55 -4.48
C SER A 149 -23.62 6.21 -4.19
N GLU A 150 -23.46 5.29 -5.14
CA GLU A 150 -23.73 3.88 -4.96
C GLU A 150 -22.41 3.14 -4.67
N ILE A 151 -22.43 2.26 -3.68
CA ILE A 151 -21.29 1.45 -3.29
C ILE A 151 -21.50 0.02 -3.74
N TYR A 152 -20.48 -0.55 -4.35
CA TYR A 152 -20.44 -1.93 -4.81
C TYR A 152 -19.20 -2.62 -4.24
N THR A 153 -19.23 -3.95 -4.22
CA THR A 153 -18.06 -4.80 -4.02
C THR A 153 -17.72 -5.49 -5.33
N ALA A 154 -16.44 -5.74 -5.57
CA ALA A 154 -16.00 -6.47 -6.76
C ALA A 154 -14.69 -7.21 -6.50
N VAL A 155 -14.39 -8.17 -7.39
CA VAL A 155 -13.09 -8.84 -7.45
C VAL A 155 -12.28 -8.23 -8.59
N TRP A 156 -11.11 -7.69 -8.26
CA TRP A 156 -10.14 -7.23 -9.24
C TRP A 156 -9.20 -8.36 -9.65
N ILE A 157 -9.36 -8.86 -10.87
CA ILE A 157 -8.68 -10.07 -11.34
C ILE A 157 -7.16 -9.89 -11.44
N ASN A 158 -6.72 -8.74 -11.95
CA ASN A 158 -5.31 -8.45 -12.17
C ASN A 158 -4.59 -7.99 -10.90
N GLY A 159 -5.34 -7.72 -9.83
CA GLY A 159 -4.79 -7.52 -8.51
C GLY A 159 -4.09 -6.19 -8.26
N ALA A 160 -3.87 -5.93 -6.98
CA ALA A 160 -3.04 -4.83 -6.50
C ALA A 160 -1.57 -5.23 -6.48
N TYR A 161 -0.69 -4.24 -6.68
CA TYR A 161 0.72 -4.41 -6.32
C TYR A 161 0.83 -4.51 -4.81
N GLN A 162 1.68 -5.40 -4.33
CA GLN A 162 1.86 -5.63 -2.89
C GLN A 162 3.30 -5.39 -2.46
N GLU A 163 4.27 -5.74 -3.31
CA GLU A 163 5.66 -5.83 -2.92
C GLU A 163 6.59 -5.42 -4.05
N TRP A 164 7.77 -4.95 -3.68
CA TRP A 164 8.87 -4.71 -4.61
C TRP A 164 9.83 -5.89 -4.57
N ASN A 165 10.12 -6.49 -5.72
CA ASN A 165 11.14 -7.51 -5.83
C ASN A 165 12.46 -6.86 -6.25
N SER A 166 13.38 -6.67 -5.30
CA SER A 166 14.68 -6.05 -5.56
C SER A 166 15.55 -6.82 -6.55
N GLY A 167 15.47 -8.17 -6.57
CA GLY A 167 16.27 -8.99 -7.48
C GLY A 167 15.80 -8.92 -8.93
N LYS A 168 14.48 -8.89 -9.14
CA LYS A 168 13.86 -8.76 -10.46
C LYS A 168 13.60 -7.31 -10.89
N LYS A 169 13.82 -6.34 -9.99
CA LYS A 169 13.53 -4.90 -10.16
C LYS A 169 12.11 -4.64 -10.67
N GLN A 170 11.14 -5.34 -10.11
CA GLN A 170 9.74 -5.26 -10.54
C GLN A 170 8.76 -5.34 -9.37
N LEU A 171 7.56 -4.82 -9.58
CA LEU A 171 6.46 -4.96 -8.62
C LEU A 171 5.80 -6.33 -8.72
N MET A 172 5.50 -6.90 -7.56
CA MET A 172 4.77 -8.16 -7.44
C MET A 172 3.27 -7.89 -7.20
N LYS A 173 2.44 -8.65 -7.90
CA LYS A 173 0.98 -8.56 -7.84
C LYS A 173 0.40 -9.72 -7.02
N LEU A 174 -0.66 -9.43 -6.28
CA LEU A 174 -1.54 -10.45 -5.71
C LEU A 174 -2.82 -10.49 -6.56
N HIS A 175 -3.04 -11.60 -7.28
CA HIS A 175 -4.22 -11.78 -8.12
C HIS A 175 -5.50 -11.92 -7.27
N ASN A 176 -6.65 -11.59 -7.87
CA ASN A 176 -7.98 -11.68 -7.26
C ASN A 176 -8.08 -10.92 -5.93
N TYR A 177 -8.10 -9.60 -6.03
CA TYR A 177 -8.18 -8.71 -4.87
C TYR A 177 -9.61 -8.20 -4.68
N ASN A 178 -10.18 -8.37 -3.49
CA ASN A 178 -11.50 -7.81 -3.17
C ASN A 178 -11.38 -6.29 -3.03
N ILE A 179 -12.25 -5.56 -3.72
CA ILE A 179 -12.27 -4.10 -3.71
C ILE A 179 -13.68 -3.57 -3.43
N VAL A 180 -13.71 -2.34 -2.94
CA VAL A 180 -14.92 -1.52 -2.85
C VAL A 180 -14.90 -0.54 -4.03
N LEU A 181 -16.00 -0.48 -4.76
CA LEU A 181 -16.22 0.46 -5.85
C LEU A 181 -17.24 1.51 -5.40
N LYS A 182 -16.84 2.78 -5.42
CA LYS A 182 -17.75 3.91 -5.24
C LYS A 182 -18.10 4.46 -6.62
N LYS A 183 -19.36 4.30 -7.02
CA LYS A 183 -19.91 4.90 -8.25
C LYS A 183 -20.49 6.27 -7.89
N LEU A 184 -19.98 7.31 -8.53
CA LEU A 184 -20.45 8.68 -8.36
C LEU A 184 -21.66 8.91 -9.29
N GLU A 185 -22.74 9.52 -8.78
CA GLU A 185 -23.92 9.82 -9.59
C GLU A 185 -23.70 11.08 -10.45
N ASN A 186 -24.24 11.04 -11.67
CA ASN A 186 -24.40 12.18 -12.60
C ASN A 186 -23.10 12.89 -13.05
N VAL A 187 -22.28 12.19 -13.85
CA VAL A 187 -21.05 12.75 -14.47
C VAL A 187 -21.34 13.91 -15.44
N GLU A 188 -22.54 13.95 -16.04
CA GLU A 188 -22.94 14.96 -17.05
C GLU A 188 -23.19 16.36 -16.46
N SER A 189 -23.66 16.48 -15.21
CA SER A 189 -23.79 17.78 -14.51
C SER A 189 -22.55 18.14 -13.67
N ALA A 190 -21.62 17.20 -13.48
CA ALA A 190 -20.56 17.26 -12.47
C ALA A 190 -19.17 17.48 -13.06
N ASN A 191 -19.05 18.27 -14.13
CA ASN A 191 -17.83 18.41 -14.96
C ASN A 191 -16.54 18.81 -14.19
N GLN A 192 -16.64 19.16 -12.90
CA GLN A 192 -15.50 19.37 -12.00
C GLN A 192 -15.59 18.59 -10.66
N SER A 193 -16.79 18.28 -10.15
CA SER A 193 -16.98 17.79 -8.78
C SER A 193 -16.38 16.40 -8.55
N TRP A 194 -16.60 15.46 -9.48
CA TRP A 194 -16.12 14.09 -9.32
C TRP A 194 -14.58 14.01 -9.39
N PHE A 195 -13.96 14.87 -10.21
CA PHE A 195 -12.51 14.87 -10.40
C PHE A 195 -11.79 15.48 -9.20
N GLU A 196 -12.34 16.54 -8.60
CA GLU A 196 -11.82 17.10 -7.35
C GLU A 196 -12.01 16.13 -6.17
N GLU A 197 -13.14 15.45 -6.09
CA GLU A 197 -13.35 14.38 -5.10
C GLU A 197 -12.34 13.24 -5.28
N ALA A 198 -12.12 12.78 -6.51
CA ALA A 198 -11.12 11.76 -6.81
C ALA A 198 -9.70 12.22 -6.41
N LYS A 199 -9.32 13.46 -6.73
CA LYS A 199 -8.05 14.05 -6.30
C LYS A 199 -7.91 14.05 -4.78
N LEU A 200 -8.94 14.49 -4.06
CA LEU A 200 -8.92 14.54 -2.59
C LEU A 200 -8.74 13.13 -2.01
N HIS A 201 -9.53 12.16 -2.47
CA HIS A 201 -9.41 10.77 -2.03
C HIS A 201 -8.03 10.18 -2.31
N LEU A 202 -7.47 10.41 -3.50
CA LEU A 202 -6.15 9.90 -3.86
C LEU A 202 -5.04 10.57 -3.06
N ASN A 203 -5.12 11.89 -2.84
CA ASN A 203 -4.13 12.62 -2.03
C ASN A 203 -4.12 12.14 -0.57
N ILE A 204 -5.30 11.90 0.01
CA ILE A 204 -5.41 11.34 1.37
C ILE A 204 -4.87 9.91 1.39
N SER A 205 -5.28 9.08 0.44
CA SER A 205 -4.94 7.66 0.40
C SER A 205 -3.45 7.39 0.15
N ASN A 206 -2.78 8.25 -0.60
CA ASN A 206 -1.35 8.12 -0.89
C ASN A 206 -0.47 8.46 0.32
N LYS A 207 -0.93 9.38 1.19
CA LYS A 207 -0.12 9.91 2.30
C LYS A 207 -0.44 9.27 3.64
N TRP A 208 -1.71 8.99 3.94
CA TRP A 208 -2.16 8.75 5.31
C TRP A 208 -2.98 7.46 5.52
N ALA A 209 -3.26 6.70 4.46
CA ALA A 209 -4.07 5.47 4.54
C ALA A 209 -3.26 4.18 4.60
#